data_AF-J0PHE1-F1
#
_entry.id   AF-J0PHE1-F1
#
_cell.length_a   1.000
_cell.length_b   1.000
_cell.length_c   1.000
_cell.angle_alpha   90.00
_cell.angle_beta   90.00
_cell.angle_gamma   90.00
#
_symmetry.space_group_name_H-M   'P 1'
#
loop_
_entity.id
_entity.type
_entity.pdbx_description
1 polymer ?
#
loop_
_entity_poly.entity_id
_entity_poly.type
_entity_poly.pdbx_seq_one_letter_code
_entity_poly.pdbx_strand_id
1 'polypeptide(L)' 'MFSYFYKELKMDKQKVKLLERCYTMILSINATFMRLELKNFNP' A
#
# COMPACT_ATOMS: atom_id res chain seq x y z
N MET A 1 -7.92 -2.95 -8.61
CA MET A 1 -6.48 -2.85 -8.96
C MET A 1 -5.78 -4.21 -8.84
N PHE A 2 -5.73 -4.86 -7.67
CA PHE A 2 -5.11 -6.19 -7.54
C PHE A 2 -5.79 -7.30 -8.37
N SER A 3 -7.11 -7.21 -8.55
CA SER A 3 -7.86 -8.08 -9.47
C SER A 3 -7.42 -7.95 -10.93
N TYR A 4 -6.99 -6.76 -11.37
CA TYR A 4 -6.47 -6.51 -12.71
C TYR A 4 -5.09 -7.17 -12.89
N PHE A 5 -4.21 -7.05 -11.90
CA PHE A 5 -2.90 -7.73 -11.91
C PHE A 5 -3.06 -9.26 -12.03
N TYR A 6 -4.03 -9.83 -11.33
CA TYR A 6 -4.33 -11.26 -11.42
C TYR A 6 -4.95 -11.66 -12.77
N LYS A 7 -5.98 -10.94 -13.23
CA LYS A 7 -6.78 -11.35 -14.40
C LYS A 7 -6.18 -10.92 -15.73
N GLU A 8 -5.84 -9.64 -15.86
CA GLU A 8 -5.41 -9.05 -17.14
C GLU A 8 -3.91 -9.28 -17.37
N LEU A 9 -3.11 -9.17 -16.32
CA LEU A 9 -1.65 -9.36 -16.40
C LEU A 9 -1.21 -10.79 -16.07
N LYS A 10 -2.18 -11.69 -15.81
CA LYS A 10 -1.96 -13.11 -15.50
C LYS A 10 -0.90 -13.35 -14.42
N MET A 11 -0.78 -12.44 -13.45
CA MET A 11 0.17 -12.62 -12.35
C MET A 11 -0.28 -13.75 -11.44
N ASP A 12 0.71 -14.50 -10.93
CA ASP A 12 0.45 -15.55 -9.94
C ASP A 12 -0.25 -14.99 -8.68
N LYS A 13 -1.18 -15.78 -8.14
CA LYS A 13 -2.01 -15.38 -7.00
C LYS A 13 -1.19 -15.09 -5.74
N GLN A 14 -0.10 -15.83 -5.49
CA GLN A 14 0.77 -15.56 -4.34
C GLN A 14 1.56 -14.26 -4.54
N LYS A 15 2.01 -13.98 -5.76
CA LYS A 15 2.66 -12.71 -6.09
C LYS A 15 1.72 -11.52 -5.91
N VAL A 16 0.45 -11.64 -6.32
CA VAL A 16 -0.56 -10.58 -6.12
C VAL A 16 -0.83 -10.36 -4.62
N LYS A 17 -0.94 -11.44 -3.82
CA LYS A 17 -1.09 -11.32 -2.36
C LYS A 17 0.10 -10.65 -1.69
N LEU A 18 1.32 -10.97 -2.14
CA LEU A 18 2.53 -10.30 -1.64
C LEU A 18 2.50 -8.81 -1.99
N LEU A 19 2.17 -8.47 -3.24
CA LEU A 19 2.05 -7.08 -3.68
C LEU A 19 1.01 -6.29 -2.87
N GLU A 20 -0.16 -6.89 -2.62
CA GLU A 20 -1.23 -6.30 -1.80
C GLU A 20 -0.75 -6.02 -0.37
N ARG A 21 -0.04 -6.97 0.25
CA ARG A 21 0.55 -6.78 1.59
C ARG A 21 1.59 -5.67 1.61
N CYS A 22 2.51 -5.65 0.64
CA CYS A 22 3.54 -4.61 0.54
C CYS A 22 2.91 -3.23 0.34
N TYR A 23 1.92 -3.12 -0.55
CA TYR A 23 1.21 -1.87 -0.80
C TYR A 23 0.53 -1.34 0.47
N THR A 24 -0.16 -2.21 1.20
CA THR A 24 -0.84 -1.86 2.47
C THR A 24 0.16 -1.36 3.52
N MET A 25 1.33 -2.01 3.62
CA MET A 25 2.38 -1.62 4.54
C MET A 25 2.94 -0.23 4.22
N ILE A 26 3.27 0.03 2.96
CA ILE A 26 3.77 1.34 2.50
C ILE A 26 2.73 2.43 2.76
N LEU A 27 1.47 2.17 2.45
CA LEU A 27 0.38 3.12 2.69
C LEU A 27 0.27 3.46 4.19
N SER A 28 0.39 2.47 5.06
CA SER A 28 0.33 2.65 6.52
C SER A 28 1.52 3.48 7.05
N ILE A 29 2.72 3.24 6.51
CA ILE A 29 3.92 4.03 6.83
C ILE A 29 3.70 5.49 6.40
N ASN A 30 3.26 5.72 5.16
CA ASN A 30 3.02 7.07 4.65
C ASN A 30 1.96 7.82 5.45
N ALA A 31 0.87 7.15 5.83
CA ALA A 31 -0.16 7.75 6.68
C ALA A 31 0.38 8.11 8.07
N THR A 32 1.27 7.28 8.63
CA THR A 32 1.94 7.55 9.90
C THR A 32 2.84 8.79 9.79
N PHE A 33 3.64 8.89 8.74
CA PHE A 33 4.49 10.06 8.48
C PHE A 33 3.67 11.34 8.30
N MET A 34 2.64 11.34 7.45
CA MET A 34 1.75 12.50 7.28
C MET A 34 1.12 12.94 8.60
N ARG A 35 0.69 11.99 9.45
CA ARG A 35 0.15 12.30 10.77
C ARG A 35 1.18 12.95 11.70
N LEU A 36 2.44 12.51 11.66
CA LEU A 36 3.52 13.10 12.43
C LEU A 36 3.84 14.51 11.94
N GLU A 37 3.93 14.71 10.62
CA GLU A 37 4.15 16.03 10.03
C GLU A 37 3.02 16.99 10.41
N LEU A 38 1.75 16.59 10.28
CA LEU A 38 0.60 17.42 10.68
C LEU A 38 0.62 17.81 12.15
N LYS A 39 1.06 16.91 13.05
CA LYS A 39 1.25 17.25 14.47
C LYS A 39 2.36 18.26 14.68
N ASN A 40 3.41 18.24 13.87
CA ASN A 40 4.50 19.21 13.95
C ASN A 40 4.10 20.59 13.37
N PHE A 41 3.11 20.64 12.49
CA PHE A 41 2.59 21.89 11.92
C PHE A 41 1.57 22.62 12.81
N ASN A 42 0.94 21.94 13.77
CA ASN A 42 0.09 22.55 14.80
C ASN A 42 0.84 22.55 16.14
N PRO A 43 1.51 23.66 16.52
CA PRO A 43 2.10 23.80 17.86
C PRO A 43 1.04 23.83 18.97
#